data_AF-A0A2V9M7G1-F1
#
_entry.id   AF-A0A2V9M7G1-F1
#
_cell.length_a   1.000
_cell.length_b   1.000
_cell.length_c   1.000
_cell.angle_alpha   90.00
_cell.angle_beta   90.00
_cell.angle_gamma   90.00
#
_symmetry.space_group_name_H-M   'P 1'
#
loop_
_entity.id
_entity.type
_entity.pdbx_description
1 polymer ?
#
loop_
_entity_poly.entity_id
_entity_poly.type
_entity_poly.pdbx_seq_one_letter_code
_entity_poly.pdbx_strand_id
1 'polypeptide(L)'
;MRIPGFSETNLFDALKDTLDRLEEVDGKKAVLLISTGIDTFSRITFDTILKRVQNTNAVIYCIGMAQLAQELFDARGWISPEGRLTFLQAENQLNTFARRTGGKAWFPRFMGEYPGILQQVGIELRNQYSIGYVPSNPAKDGKFRKVKVDVVDETGNPVKSVVVRAKEGYQAAKG
;
A
#
# COMPACT_ATOMS: atom_id res chain seq x y z
N MET A 1 16.78 -13.64 -30.14
CA MET A 1 16.44 -13.41 -28.72
C MET A 1 15.02 -13.92 -28.51
N ARG A 2 14.84 -15.08 -27.85
CA ARG A 2 13.50 -15.63 -27.56
C ARG A 2 12.96 -14.89 -26.34
N ILE A 3 12.05 -13.96 -26.55
CA ILE A 3 11.25 -13.38 -25.47
C ILE A 3 10.27 -14.50 -25.06
N PRO A 4 10.24 -14.93 -23.78
CA PRO A 4 9.29 -15.93 -23.32
C PRO A 4 7.86 -15.52 -23.69
N GLY A 5 7.03 -16.46 -24.14
CA GLY A 5 5.65 -16.21 -24.56
C GLY A 5 4.66 -15.96 -23.41
N PHE A 6 5.16 -15.86 -22.18
CA PHE A 6 4.40 -15.59 -20.96
C PHE A 6 5.19 -14.61 -20.11
N SER A 7 4.53 -13.52 -19.69
CA SER A 7 5.03 -12.58 -18.68
C SER A 7 4.27 -12.88 -17.40
N GLU A 8 4.96 -13.42 -16.40
CA GLU A 8 4.39 -13.70 -15.10
C GLU A 8 4.74 -12.57 -14.13
N THR A 9 3.76 -12.12 -13.36
CA THR A 9 3.96 -11.14 -12.29
C THR A 9 3.52 -11.76 -10.98
N ASN A 10 4.48 -12.04 -10.09
CA ASN A 10 4.23 -12.63 -8.76
C ASN A 10 4.37 -11.55 -7.68
N LEU A 11 3.49 -10.56 -7.76
CA LEU A 11 3.48 -9.38 -6.91
C LEU A 11 3.31 -9.76 -5.44
N PHE A 12 2.38 -10.66 -5.13
CA PHE A 12 2.08 -11.00 -3.74
C PHE A 12 3.22 -11.75 -3.08
N ASP A 13 3.79 -12.74 -3.77
CA ASP A 13 4.93 -13.50 -3.26
C ASP A 13 6.15 -12.60 -3.04
N ALA A 14 6.46 -11.71 -3.99
CA ALA A 14 7.58 -10.77 -3.88
C ALA A 14 7.40 -9.78 -2.71
N LEU A 15 6.19 -9.25 -2.55
CA LEU A 15 5.89 -8.35 -1.44
C LEU A 15 5.98 -9.10 -0.11
N LYS A 16 5.44 -10.31 -0.01
CA LYS A 16 5.55 -11.14 1.20
C LYS A 16 7.00 -11.39 1.57
N ASP A 17 7.83 -11.86 0.64
CA ASP A 17 9.25 -12.14 0.90
C ASP A 17 9.99 -10.89 1.39
N THR A 18 9.71 -9.74 0.77
CA THR A 18 10.27 -8.45 1.20
C THR A 18 9.86 -8.10 2.62
N LEU A 19 8.57 -8.25 2.96
CA LEU A 19 8.08 -7.96 4.31
C LEU A 19 8.67 -8.91 5.34
N ASP A 20 8.82 -10.20 5.02
CA ASP A 20 9.40 -11.22 5.89
C ASP A 20 10.86 -10.89 6.23
N ARG A 21 11.66 -10.53 5.23
CA ARG A 21 13.05 -10.07 5.45
C ARG A 21 13.13 -8.79 6.31
N LEU A 22 12.14 -7.92 6.18
CA LEU A 22 12.07 -6.68 6.98
C LEU A 22 11.65 -6.93 8.44
N GLU A 23 11.20 -8.13 8.83
CA GLU A 23 10.91 -8.41 10.25
C GLU A 23 12.16 -8.39 11.11
N GLU A 24 13.27 -8.91 10.59
CA GLU A 24 14.57 -9.00 11.28
C GLU A 24 15.30 -7.65 11.36
N VAL A 25 14.82 -6.63 10.64
CA VAL A 25 15.46 -5.31 10.61
C VAL A 25 14.88 -4.41 11.71
N ASP A 26 15.75 -3.89 12.56
CA ASP A 26 15.39 -2.90 13.57
C ASP A 26 15.24 -1.49 12.98
N GLY A 27 14.38 -0.69 13.61
CA GLY A 27 14.17 0.71 13.25
C GLY A 27 13.04 0.98 12.27
N LYS A 28 13.10 2.16 11.62
CA LYS A 28 12.05 2.65 10.71
C LYS A 28 12.12 1.91 9.38
N LYS A 29 11.00 1.28 8.99
CA LYS A 29 10.91 0.43 7.80
C LYS A 29 9.89 0.99 6.83
N ALA A 30 10.28 1.07 5.56
CA ALA A 30 9.39 1.44 4.48
C ALA A 30 9.69 0.61 3.22
N VAL A 31 8.65 0.33 2.44
CA VAL A 31 8.73 -0.33 1.13
C VAL A 31 8.19 0.64 0.09
N LEU A 32 9.02 0.95 -0.91
CA LEU A 32 8.55 1.63 -2.12
C LEU A 32 8.22 0.57 -3.18
N LEU A 33 6.94 0.30 -3.36
CA LEU A 33 6.44 -0.69 -4.30
C LEU A 33 6.11 -0.03 -5.64
N ILE A 34 6.92 -0.30 -6.67
CA ILE A 34 6.68 0.15 -8.04
C ILE A 34 6.17 -1.04 -8.83
N SER A 35 4.90 -1.02 -9.24
CA SER A 35 4.25 -2.19 -9.85
C SER A 35 3.04 -1.80 -10.69
N THR A 36 2.64 -2.65 -11.63
CA THR A 36 1.34 -2.52 -12.31
C THR A 36 0.16 -2.90 -11.41
N GLY A 37 0.41 -3.58 -10.29
CA GLY A 37 -0.60 -4.09 -9.37
C GLY A 37 -1.26 -5.40 -9.84
N ILE A 38 -0.93 -5.88 -11.03
CA ILE A 38 -1.46 -7.13 -11.58
C ILE A 38 -0.63 -8.28 -11.01
N ASP A 39 -1.31 -9.26 -10.44
CA ASP A 39 -0.73 -10.53 -9.99
C ASP A 39 -1.31 -11.66 -10.84
N THR A 40 -0.46 -12.54 -11.36
CA THR A 40 -0.87 -13.62 -12.27
C THR A 40 -0.64 -15.02 -11.70
N PHE A 41 0.48 -15.24 -11.03
CA PHE A 41 0.93 -16.59 -10.64
C PHE A 41 1.52 -16.64 -9.22
N SER A 42 1.17 -15.69 -8.33
CA SER A 42 1.59 -15.84 -6.93
C SER A 42 1.01 -17.10 -6.30
N ARG A 43 1.82 -17.74 -5.46
CA ARG A 43 1.41 -18.91 -4.68
C ARG A 43 0.44 -18.53 -3.57
N ILE A 44 0.53 -17.30 -3.08
CA ILE A 44 -0.38 -16.78 -2.04
C ILE A 44 -1.54 -15.98 -2.65
N THR A 45 -2.66 -15.96 -1.94
CA THR A 45 -3.85 -15.20 -2.35
C THR A 45 -3.78 -13.75 -1.87
N PHE A 46 -4.66 -12.90 -2.43
CA PHE A 46 -4.83 -11.52 -1.98
C PHE A 46 -5.15 -11.43 -0.47
N ASP A 47 -6.00 -12.30 0.07
CA ASP A 47 -6.32 -12.32 1.51
C ASP A 47 -5.09 -12.65 2.37
N THR A 48 -4.26 -13.59 1.91
CA THR A 48 -3.03 -13.99 2.59
C THR A 48 -2.04 -12.83 2.68
N ILE A 49 -1.76 -12.16 1.55
CA ILE A 49 -0.86 -11.00 1.55
C ILE A 49 -1.47 -9.82 2.32
N LEU A 50 -2.79 -9.61 2.26
CA LEU A 50 -3.46 -8.53 2.98
C LEU A 50 -3.31 -8.68 4.49
N LYS A 51 -3.49 -9.90 5.03
CA LYS A 51 -3.22 -10.20 6.45
C LYS A 51 -1.77 -9.94 6.81
N ARG A 52 -0.83 -10.30 5.94
CA ARG A 52 0.59 -10.06 6.16
C ARG A 52 0.92 -8.57 6.19
N VAL A 53 0.38 -7.81 5.24
CA VAL A 53 0.49 -6.35 5.17
C VAL A 53 -0.10 -5.68 6.41
N GLN A 54 -1.23 -6.16 6.93
CA GLN A 54 -1.83 -5.64 8.16
C GLN A 54 -0.96 -5.90 9.40
N ASN A 55 -0.19 -6.98 9.41
CA ASN A 55 0.66 -7.36 10.54
C ASN A 55 2.10 -6.83 10.43
N THR A 56 2.47 -6.17 9.33
CA THR A 56 3.81 -5.58 9.22
C THR A 56 3.94 -4.26 9.98
N ASN A 57 5.18 -3.96 10.37
CA ASN A 57 5.61 -2.67 10.89
C ASN A 57 6.25 -1.77 9.81
N ALA A 58 6.34 -2.25 8.56
CA ALA A 58 6.79 -1.46 7.44
C ALA A 58 5.65 -0.63 6.83
N VAL A 59 5.93 0.63 6.47
CA VAL A 59 4.99 1.47 5.71
C VAL A 59 5.18 1.21 4.22
N ILE A 60 4.10 0.96 3.50
CA ILE A 60 4.15 0.68 2.05
C ILE A 60 3.69 1.91 1.27
N TYR A 61 4.54 2.38 0.38
CA TYR A 61 4.26 3.43 -0.59
C TYR A 61 4.19 2.80 -1.99
N CYS A 62 3.11 3.01 -2.73
CA CYS A 62 2.90 2.35 -4.03
C CYS A 62 2.96 3.35 -5.19
N ILE A 63 3.69 3.04 -6.25
CA ILE A 63 3.62 3.77 -7.52
C ILE A 63 3.12 2.80 -8.59
N GLY A 64 1.90 3.07 -9.07
CA GLY A 64 1.23 2.28 -10.10
C GLY A 64 1.78 2.59 -11.49
N MET A 65 2.26 1.57 -12.20
CA MET A 65 2.85 1.72 -13.53
C MET A 65 1.85 1.52 -14.69
N ALA A 66 0.65 1.01 -14.39
CA ALA A 66 -0.32 0.59 -15.40
C ALA A 66 -1.16 1.75 -15.98
N GLN A 67 -1.36 2.83 -15.22
CA GLN A 67 -2.37 3.85 -15.51
C GLN A 67 -2.18 4.52 -16.89
N LEU A 68 -0.97 5.00 -17.20
CA LEU A 68 -0.70 5.60 -18.51
C LEU A 68 -0.97 4.63 -19.66
N ALA A 69 -0.53 3.37 -19.53
CA ALA A 69 -0.74 2.36 -20.56
C ALA A 69 -2.24 2.03 -20.71
N GLN A 70 -2.95 1.91 -19.60
CA GLN A 70 -4.39 1.71 -19.58
C GLN A 70 -5.13 2.83 -20.31
N GLU A 71 -4.84 4.10 -19.99
CA GLU A 71 -5.50 5.23 -20.65
C GLU A 71 -5.24 5.26 -22.16
N LEU A 72 -4.02 4.95 -22.59
CA LEU A 72 -3.64 4.89 -24.00
C LEU A 72 -4.30 3.72 -24.76
N PHE A 73 -4.48 2.57 -24.12
CA PHE A 73 -5.14 1.43 -24.72
C PHE A 73 -6.66 1.60 -24.73
N ASP A 74 -7.23 2.18 -23.67
CA ASP A 74 -8.67 2.46 -23.57
C ASP A 74 -9.10 3.46 -24.64
N ALA A 75 -8.33 4.54 -24.82
CA ALA A 75 -8.57 5.55 -25.87
C ALA A 75 -8.53 4.97 -27.29
N ARG A 76 -7.81 3.86 -27.51
CA ARG A 76 -7.74 3.14 -28.79
C ARG A 76 -8.77 2.03 -28.93
N GLY A 77 -9.60 1.79 -27.91
CA GLY A 77 -10.53 0.68 -27.86
C GLY A 77 -9.86 -0.70 -27.73
N TRP A 78 -8.60 -0.74 -27.27
CA TRP A 78 -7.82 -1.98 -27.16
C TRP A 78 -8.00 -2.71 -25.82
N ILE A 79 -8.77 -2.13 -24.89
CA ILE A 79 -9.11 -2.77 -23.62
C ILE A 79 -10.55 -3.27 -23.67
N SER A 80 -10.72 -4.57 -23.46
CA SER A 80 -12.05 -5.17 -23.26
C SER A 80 -12.65 -4.74 -21.90
N PRO A 81 -13.97 -4.88 -21.69
CA PRO A 81 -14.57 -4.64 -20.38
C PRO A 81 -13.88 -5.39 -19.23
N GLU A 82 -13.47 -6.64 -19.46
CA GLU A 82 -12.76 -7.48 -18.50
C GLU A 82 -11.34 -6.97 -18.21
N GLY A 83 -10.66 -6.46 -19.24
CA GLY A 83 -9.35 -5.81 -19.10
C GLY A 83 -9.44 -4.58 -18.20
N ARG A 84 -10.46 -3.73 -18.37
CA ARG A 84 -10.69 -2.55 -17.51
C ARG A 84 -10.90 -2.95 -16.04
N LEU A 85 -11.65 -4.03 -15.80
CA LEU A 85 -11.86 -4.55 -14.46
C LEU A 85 -10.55 -5.06 -13.83
N THR A 86 -9.69 -5.71 -14.63
CA THR A 86 -8.38 -6.20 -14.17
C THR A 86 -7.49 -5.05 -13.70
N PHE A 87 -7.42 -3.96 -14.47
CA PHE A 87 -6.67 -2.76 -14.06
C PHE A 87 -7.25 -2.10 -12.81
N LEU A 88 -8.58 -1.98 -12.72
CA LEU A 88 -9.24 -1.43 -11.54
C LEU A 88 -8.97 -2.28 -10.28
N GLN A 89 -8.94 -3.61 -10.42
CA GLN A 89 -8.57 -4.50 -9.32
C GLN A 89 -7.11 -4.29 -8.91
N ALA A 90 -6.18 -4.24 -9.88
CA ALA A 90 -4.77 -3.99 -9.63
C ALA A 90 -4.51 -2.65 -8.89
N GLU A 91 -5.18 -1.58 -9.32
CA GLU A 91 -5.13 -0.28 -8.67
C GLU A 91 -5.62 -0.36 -7.22
N ASN A 92 -6.79 -0.98 -7.00
CA ASN A 92 -7.39 -1.13 -5.67
C ASN A 92 -6.51 -1.98 -4.74
N GLN A 93 -5.81 -2.98 -5.25
CA GLN A 93 -4.86 -3.79 -4.49
C GLN A 93 -3.70 -2.92 -3.97
N LEU A 94 -3.04 -2.17 -4.86
CA LEU A 94 -1.95 -1.26 -4.49
C LEU A 94 -2.39 -0.20 -3.49
N ASN A 95 -3.57 0.40 -3.71
CA ASN A 95 -4.15 1.38 -2.79
C ASN A 95 -4.44 0.76 -1.42
N THR A 96 -4.96 -0.46 -1.39
CA THR A 96 -5.23 -1.19 -0.14
C THR A 96 -3.94 -1.48 0.62
N PHE A 97 -2.88 -1.94 -0.05
CA PHE A 97 -1.61 -2.21 0.62
C PHE A 97 -1.01 -0.96 1.27
N ALA A 98 -1.03 0.15 0.55
CA ALA A 98 -0.56 1.43 1.07
C ALA A 98 -1.43 1.90 2.24
N ARG A 99 -2.76 1.92 2.08
CA ARG A 99 -3.69 2.43 3.11
C ARG A 99 -3.61 1.62 4.41
N ARG A 100 -3.53 0.29 4.32
CA ARG A 100 -3.46 -0.59 5.50
C ARG A 100 -2.21 -0.38 6.34
N THR A 101 -1.15 0.17 5.77
CA THR A 101 0.13 0.43 6.46
C THR A 101 0.35 1.91 6.78
N GLY A 102 -0.62 2.78 6.45
CA GLY A 102 -0.51 4.22 6.66
C GLY A 102 0.29 4.97 5.58
N GLY A 103 0.60 4.32 4.45
CA GLY A 103 1.25 4.93 3.30
C GLY A 103 0.28 5.55 2.30
N LYS A 104 0.77 5.72 1.06
CA LYS A 104 0.00 6.27 -0.07
C LYS A 104 0.33 5.54 -1.37
N ALA A 105 -0.68 5.40 -2.23
CA ALA A 105 -0.51 4.96 -3.61
C ALA A 105 -0.65 6.16 -4.56
N TRP A 106 0.17 6.20 -5.60
CA TRP A 106 0.08 7.15 -6.71
C TRP A 106 -0.08 6.41 -8.03
N PHE A 107 -0.90 6.94 -8.92
CA PHE A 107 -1.18 6.36 -10.25
C PHE A 107 -0.90 7.41 -11.33
N PRO A 108 0.37 7.67 -11.65
CA PRO A 108 0.77 8.64 -12.67
C PRO A 108 0.11 8.34 -14.02
N ARG A 109 -0.48 9.38 -14.62
CA ARG A 109 -1.09 9.35 -15.96
C ARG A 109 -0.11 9.78 -17.05
N PHE A 110 0.98 10.44 -16.70
CA PHE A 110 2.04 10.82 -17.63
C PHE A 110 3.42 10.88 -16.97
N MET A 111 4.48 10.87 -17.77
CA MET A 111 5.88 10.80 -17.31
C MET A 111 6.30 12.00 -16.44
N GLY A 112 5.71 13.16 -16.66
CA GLY A 112 6.00 14.39 -15.91
C GLY A 112 5.58 14.34 -14.44
N GLU A 113 4.74 13.40 -14.02
CA GLU A 113 4.30 13.30 -12.62
C GLU A 113 5.32 12.60 -11.71
N TYR A 114 6.16 11.72 -12.26
CA TYR A 114 7.09 10.89 -11.48
C TYR A 114 8.06 11.69 -10.62
N PRO A 115 8.73 12.76 -11.10
CA PRO A 115 9.64 13.55 -10.28
C PRO A 115 8.94 14.13 -9.03
N GLY A 116 7.72 14.66 -9.19
CA GLY A 116 6.94 15.21 -8.08
C GLY A 116 6.49 14.13 -7.09
N ILE A 117 6.13 12.95 -7.59
CA ILE A 117 5.76 11.80 -6.76
C ILE A 117 6.96 11.31 -5.94
N LEU A 118 8.13 11.15 -6.55
CA LEU A 118 9.34 10.73 -5.86
C LEU A 118 9.80 11.76 -4.82
N GLN A 119 9.63 13.06 -5.09
CA GLN A 119 9.87 14.12 -4.11
C GLN A 119 8.91 13.99 -2.92
N GLN A 120 7.61 13.74 -3.17
CA GLN A 120 6.62 13.51 -2.10
C GLN A 120 7.00 12.29 -1.27
N VAL A 121 7.37 11.16 -1.89
CA VAL A 121 7.84 9.96 -1.18
C VAL A 121 9.03 10.31 -0.27
N GLY A 122 10.00 11.08 -0.75
CA GLY A 122 11.14 11.50 0.06
C GLY A 122 10.75 12.36 1.27
N ILE A 123 9.73 13.22 1.14
CA ILE A 123 9.21 14.03 2.26
C ILE A 123 8.49 13.14 3.28
N GLU A 124 7.63 12.24 2.81
CA GLU A 124 6.86 11.30 3.64
C GLU A 124 7.78 10.36 4.44
N LEU A 125 8.84 9.83 3.80
CA LEU A 125 9.82 8.95 4.45
C LEU A 125 10.64 9.67 5.54
N ARG A 126 10.88 10.98 5.40
CA ARG A 126 11.58 11.78 6.42
C ARG A 126 10.69 12.15 7.60
N ASN A 127 9.40 12.38 7.35
CA ASN A 127 8.46 12.93 8.34
C ASN A 127 7.57 11.84 8.97
N GLN A 128 8.17 10.73 9.39
CA GLN A 128 7.45 9.66 10.07
C GLN A 128 7.51 9.83 11.59
N TYR A 129 6.33 9.95 12.21
CA TYR A 129 6.14 9.98 13.66
C TYR A 129 5.73 8.60 14.18
N SER A 130 6.28 8.20 15.33
CA SER A 130 5.85 6.99 16.04
C SER A 130 5.05 7.41 17.27
N ILE A 131 3.80 6.95 17.36
CA ILE A 131 2.89 7.24 18.47
C ILE A 131 2.60 5.93 19.20
N GLY A 132 2.94 5.89 20.48
CA GLY A 132 2.55 4.80 21.38
C GLY A 132 1.27 5.15 22.12
N TYR A 133 0.36 4.18 22.27
CA TYR A 133 -0.83 4.33 23.09
C TYR A 133 -1.15 3.02 23.79
N VAL A 134 -1.81 3.10 24.95
CA VAL A 134 -2.31 1.92 25.67
C VAL A 134 -3.78 1.73 25.28
N PRO A 135 -4.18 0.55 24.75
CA PRO A 135 -5.57 0.32 24.40
C PRO A 135 -6.44 0.26 25.66
N SER A 136 -7.59 0.92 25.61
CA SER A 136 -8.60 0.87 26.68
C SER A 136 -9.20 -0.52 26.87
N ASN A 137 -9.17 -1.37 25.85
CA ASN A 137 -9.56 -2.78 25.92
C ASN A 137 -8.30 -3.66 26.07
N PRO A 138 -8.11 -4.38 27.19
CA PRO A 138 -6.96 -5.28 27.37
C PRO A 138 -7.15 -6.69 26.82
N ALA A 139 -8.33 -7.04 26.27
CA ALA A 139 -8.65 -8.41 25.84
C ALA A 139 -7.75 -8.92 24.69
N LYS A 140 -7.21 -10.13 24.84
CA LYS A 140 -6.39 -10.82 23.82
C LYS A 140 -7.23 -11.76 22.95
N ASP A 141 -8.26 -11.21 22.30
CA ASP A 141 -9.27 -11.98 21.58
C ASP A 141 -8.96 -12.22 20.10
N GLY A 142 -7.80 -11.78 19.60
CA GLY A 142 -7.44 -11.91 18.19
C GLY A 142 -8.25 -11.03 17.23
N LYS A 143 -9.12 -10.13 17.73
CA LYS A 143 -9.97 -9.28 16.89
C LYS A 143 -9.21 -8.06 16.37
N PHE A 144 -9.67 -7.55 15.22
CA PHE A 144 -9.13 -6.33 14.64
C PHE A 144 -9.56 -5.10 15.47
N ARG A 145 -8.59 -4.25 15.80
CA ARG A 145 -8.78 -3.01 16.55
C ARG A 145 -8.48 -1.83 15.65
N LYS A 146 -9.52 -1.07 15.33
CA LYS A 146 -9.40 0.13 14.49
C LYS A 146 -8.67 1.23 15.25
N VAL A 147 -7.75 1.89 14.56
CA VAL A 147 -7.03 3.07 15.05
C VAL A 147 -7.38 4.25 14.16
N LYS A 148 -7.68 5.39 14.78
CA LYS A 148 -7.86 6.67 14.11
C LYS A 148 -6.97 7.69 14.80
N VAL A 149 -6.24 8.47 14.01
CA VAL A 149 -5.39 9.55 14.49
C VAL A 149 -5.96 10.85 13.92
N ASP A 150 -6.27 11.79 14.80
CA ASP A 150 -6.74 13.12 14.45
C ASP A 150 -5.73 14.14 15.02
N VAL A 151 -5.41 15.18 14.25
CA VAL A 151 -4.62 16.32 14.73
C VAL A 151 -5.59 17.40 15.18
N VAL A 152 -5.42 17.87 16.41
CA VAL A 152 -6.28 18.87 17.05
C VAL A 152 -5.49 20.13 17.41
N ASP A 153 -6.16 21.27 17.43
CA ASP A 153 -5.60 22.53 17.94
C ASP A 153 -5.61 22.59 19.48
N GLU A 154 -5.12 23.70 20.04
CA GLU A 154 -5.06 23.91 21.51
C GLU A 154 -6.44 23.86 22.17
N THR A 155 -7.51 24.09 21.40
CA THR A 155 -8.90 24.05 21.87
C THR A 155 -9.57 22.69 21.65
N GLY A 156 -8.85 21.70 21.09
CA GLY A 156 -9.34 20.35 20.83
C GLY A 156 -10.11 20.20 19.50
N ASN A 157 -10.14 21.22 18.64
CA ASN A 157 -10.82 21.16 17.35
C ASN A 157 -9.92 20.55 16.28
N PRO A 158 -10.45 19.72 15.35
CA PRO A 158 -9.65 19.12 14.28
C PRO A 158 -9.00 20.18 13.37
N VAL A 159 -7.69 20.06 13.17
CA VAL A 159 -6.93 20.92 12.26
C VAL A 159 -7.18 20.46 10.82
N LYS A 160 -7.91 21.27 10.04
CA LYS A 160 -8.30 20.92 8.66
C LYS A 160 -7.20 21.07 7.62
N SER A 161 -6.11 21.78 7.94
CA SER A 161 -4.98 22.01 7.02
C SER A 161 -3.98 20.85 6.96
N VAL A 162 -4.15 19.83 7.80
CA VAL A 162 -3.21 18.70 7.90
C VAL A 162 -3.89 17.42 7.42
N VAL A 163 -3.19 16.68 6.57
CA VAL A 163 -3.61 15.33 6.16
C VAL A 163 -2.88 14.32 7.02
N VAL A 164 -3.62 13.62 7.87
CA VAL A 164 -3.07 12.56 8.73
C VAL A 164 -3.17 11.22 8.02
N ARG A 165 -2.06 10.49 7.97
CA ARG A 165 -2.03 9.09 7.53
C ARG A 165 -1.47 8.24 8.66
N ALA A 166 -2.22 7.19 9.00
CA ALA A 166 -1.86 6.25 10.04
C ALA A 166 -2.34 4.86 9.66
N LYS A 167 -1.72 3.84 10.28
CA LYS A 167 -2.19 2.46 10.18
C LYS A 167 -3.65 2.39 10.64
N GLU A 168 -4.53 1.78 9.85
CA GLU A 168 -5.97 1.73 10.14
C GLU A 168 -6.32 0.91 11.39
N GLY A 169 -5.37 0.11 11.88
CA GLY A 169 -5.56 -0.74 13.04
C GLY A 169 -4.54 -1.86 13.12
N TYR A 170 -4.74 -2.74 14.10
CA TYR A 170 -3.92 -3.93 14.31
C TYR A 170 -4.80 -5.08 14.79
N GLN A 171 -4.29 -6.29 14.66
CA GLN A 171 -4.94 -7.46 15.24
C GLN A 171 -4.47 -7.62 16.69
N ALA A 172 -5.43 -7.76 17.63
CA ALA A 172 -5.10 -8.06 19.02
C ALA A 172 -4.31 -9.37 19.10
N ALA A 173 -3.39 -9.47 20.08
CA ALA A 173 -2.77 -10.76 20.39
C ALA A 173 -3.86 -11.79 20.72
N LYS A 174 -3.62 -13.06 20.38
CA LYS A 174 -4.50 -14.16 20.77
C LYS A 174 -3.84 -14.89 21.95
N GLY A 175 -4.49 -14.92 23.09
CA GLY A 175 -3.97 -15.53 24.33
C GLY A 175 -5.08 -15.98 25.26
#